data_AF-A0A2N1TAH5-F1
#
_entry.id   AF-A0A2N1TAH5-F1
#
_cell.length_a   1.000
_cell.length_b   1.000
_cell.length_c   1.000
_cell.angle_alpha   90.00
_cell.angle_beta   90.00
_cell.angle_gamma   90.00
#
_symmetry.space_group_name_H-M   'P 1'
#
loop_
_entity.id
_entity.type
_entity.pdbx_description
1 polymer ?
#
loop_
_entity_poly.entity_id
_entity_poly.type
_entity_poly.pdbx_seq_one_letter_code
_entity_poly.pdbx_strand_id
1 'polypeptide(L)'
;MEIIHNKGGIILKRSIISLITGFIVIIGGVALWSAGGRGSIQANVERGVYIAKIPLKISDLKKLPVPKTNEDYAFVQSIDVETNVVIGKFKAGQREITLIQDRNSDGKVDLVVRYFVDRDSFKYSARPRNEFTEEKFKKMKEDILNGKQDEVNPNKEAIEYIKVLQQNSDRVRRWKNGFRVFLLDPDDETSEQMNFFFSLSNSGADLVFELNYRNQGVTRMSPIINQSVYCKDSKDPIILEVTKQLIKDAANFVPVSD
;
A
#
# COMPACT_ATOMS: atom_id res chain seq x y z
N MET A 1 59.64 33.05 6.93
CA MET A 1 60.50 33.13 8.12
C MET A 1 59.95 34.26 8.98
N GLU A 2 59.11 33.93 9.94
CA GLU A 2 58.91 34.74 11.14
C GLU A 2 58.28 33.81 12.18
N ILE A 3 59.09 33.51 13.19
CA ILE A 3 58.70 32.84 14.42
C ILE A 3 58.53 33.96 15.44
N ILE A 4 57.36 34.08 16.04
CA ILE A 4 57.25 34.67 17.38
C ILE A 4 56.40 33.75 18.24
N HIS A 5 57.03 33.37 19.35
CA HIS A 5 56.59 32.40 20.33
C HIS A 5 56.07 33.14 21.58
N ASN A 6 55.12 32.48 22.26
CA ASN A 6 55.03 32.35 23.72
C ASN A 6 54.35 33.47 24.53
N LYS A 7 53.34 33.11 25.34
CA LYS A 7 53.50 33.01 26.82
C LYS A 7 52.18 32.72 27.56
N GLY A 8 52.22 31.63 28.34
CA GLY A 8 51.54 31.47 29.65
C GLY A 8 50.04 31.16 29.61
N GLY A 9 49.49 30.23 30.40
CA GLY A 9 50.01 29.42 31.49
C GLY A 9 48.87 28.53 32.02
N ILE A 10 49.24 27.40 32.62
CA ILE A 10 48.34 26.36 33.13
C ILE A 10 47.87 26.72 34.54
N ILE A 11 46.55 26.63 34.82
CA ILE A 11 46.05 26.31 36.18
C ILE A 11 44.94 25.26 36.07
N LEU A 12 45.22 24.11 36.67
CA LEU A 12 44.34 22.97 36.87
C LEU A 12 43.92 22.96 38.35
N LYS A 13 42.61 22.87 38.67
CA LYS A 13 42.16 22.24 39.93
C LYS A 13 40.75 21.65 39.80
N ARG A 14 40.68 20.38 40.20
CA ARG A 14 39.62 19.35 40.17
C ARG A 14 38.43 19.65 41.10
N SER A 15 37.20 19.24 40.74
CA SER A 15 36.56 18.00 41.26
C SER A 15 35.06 17.85 40.86
N ILE A 16 34.69 16.84 40.05
CA ILE A 16 33.98 15.55 40.32
C ILE A 16 32.42 15.63 40.37
N ILE A 17 31.78 14.68 39.65
CA ILE A 17 30.39 14.10 39.75
C ILE A 17 29.35 14.88 38.90
N SER A 18 28.57 14.33 37.95
CA SER A 18 27.95 13.00 37.78
C SER A 18 27.69 12.67 36.29
N LEU A 19 27.75 11.39 35.96
CA LEU A 19 27.07 10.72 34.84
C LEU A 19 25.65 11.27 34.60
N ILE A 20 25.33 11.65 33.35
CA ILE A 20 24.20 11.09 32.59
C ILE A 20 24.65 10.95 31.14
N THR A 21 24.98 9.71 30.77
CA THR A 21 25.19 9.26 29.40
C THR A 21 23.83 9.24 28.70
N GLY A 22 23.40 10.38 28.17
CA GLY A 22 22.32 10.43 27.20
C GLY A 22 22.88 10.10 25.82
N PHE A 23 22.86 8.81 25.46
CA PHE A 23 23.07 8.37 24.08
C PHE A 23 21.99 9.04 23.21
N ILE A 24 22.31 10.16 22.58
CA ILE A 24 21.54 10.63 21.43
C ILE A 24 21.90 9.63 20.33
N VAL A 25 21.09 8.58 20.20
CA VAL A 25 21.04 7.83 18.95
C VAL A 25 20.41 8.79 17.95
N ILE A 26 21.27 9.60 17.32
CA ILE A 26 20.98 10.11 15.98
C ILE A 26 20.96 8.83 15.14
N ILE A 27 19.80 8.17 15.08
CA ILE A 27 19.50 7.37 13.90
C ILE A 27 19.45 8.43 12.82
N GLY A 28 20.60 8.62 12.18
CA GLY A 28 20.67 9.18 10.86
C GLY A 28 19.72 8.32 10.06
N GLY A 29 18.48 8.82 9.92
CA GLY A 29 17.64 8.50 8.80
C GLY A 29 18.44 8.97 7.61
N VAL A 30 19.36 8.13 7.16
CA VAL A 30 19.87 8.22 5.83
C VAL A 30 18.63 7.94 5.01
N ALA A 31 17.99 9.03 4.62
CA ALA A 31 17.23 9.18 3.41
C ALA A 31 18.18 8.82 2.26
N LEU A 32 18.61 7.56 2.21
CA LEU A 32 19.21 6.90 1.08
C LEU A 32 18.01 6.51 0.23
N TRP A 33 17.45 7.57 -0.37
CA TRP A 33 16.72 7.56 -1.62
C TRP A 33 17.64 6.94 -2.67
N SER A 34 17.83 5.62 -2.59
CA SER A 34 18.46 4.84 -3.63
C SER A 34 17.42 4.66 -4.72
N ALA A 35 17.54 5.48 -5.76
CA ALA A 35 17.20 5.22 -7.15
C ALA A 35 16.38 3.94 -7.42
N GLY A 36 15.10 4.14 -7.73
CA GLY A 36 14.20 3.09 -8.22
C GLY A 36 12.83 3.73 -8.43
N GLY A 37 12.56 4.16 -9.66
CA GLY A 37 11.45 5.05 -9.99
C GLY A 37 10.10 4.60 -9.45
N ARG A 38 9.30 5.58 -9.01
CA ARG A 38 7.87 5.42 -8.75
C ARG A 38 7.24 4.68 -9.93
N GLY A 39 6.72 3.48 -9.67
CA GLY A 39 6.01 2.70 -10.68
C GLY A 39 4.85 3.52 -11.27
N SER A 40 4.47 3.20 -12.50
CA SER A 40 3.43 3.93 -13.25
C SER A 40 2.10 4.05 -12.50
N ILE A 41 1.77 3.10 -11.62
CA ILE A 41 0.54 3.13 -10.83
C ILE A 41 0.66 4.13 -9.67
N GLN A 42 1.71 4.06 -8.87
CA GLN A 42 1.93 4.95 -7.72
C GLN A 42 2.14 6.42 -8.14
N ALA A 43 2.85 6.65 -9.25
CA ALA A 43 3.14 8.00 -9.74
C ALA A 43 1.92 8.78 -10.27
N ASN A 44 0.87 8.09 -10.72
CA ASN A 44 -0.34 8.74 -11.23
C ASN A 44 -1.37 9.04 -10.15
N VAL A 45 -1.29 8.33 -9.03
CA VAL A 45 -2.07 8.58 -7.81
C VAL A 45 -1.62 9.88 -7.16
N GLU A 46 -0.30 10.10 -7.07
CA GLU A 46 0.29 11.36 -6.58
C GLU A 46 -0.14 12.61 -7.40
N ARG A 47 -0.64 12.42 -8.63
CA ARG A 47 -1.08 13.51 -9.53
C ARG A 47 -2.55 13.91 -9.37
N GLY A 48 -3.28 13.35 -8.39
CA GLY A 48 -4.68 13.70 -8.15
C GLY A 48 -5.65 13.23 -9.25
N VAL A 49 -5.20 12.39 -10.18
CA VAL A 49 -6.08 11.59 -11.06
C VAL A 49 -6.47 10.35 -10.25
N TYR A 50 -7.42 10.54 -9.34
CA TYR A 50 -7.62 9.66 -8.18
C TYR A 50 -7.81 8.17 -8.49
N ILE A 51 -8.24 7.81 -9.71
CA ILE A 51 -8.14 6.43 -10.20
C ILE A 51 -7.88 6.45 -11.72
N ALA A 52 -6.62 6.60 -12.11
CA ALA A 52 -6.23 6.47 -13.52
C ALA A 52 -6.44 5.04 -14.04
N LYS A 53 -7.03 4.90 -15.23
CA LYS A 53 -7.29 3.61 -15.86
C LYS A 53 -6.01 3.02 -16.47
N ILE A 54 -5.09 2.58 -15.61
CA ILE A 54 -3.76 2.10 -16.01
C ILE A 54 -3.64 0.62 -15.67
N PRO A 55 -3.87 -0.26 -16.66
CA PRO A 55 -3.71 -1.69 -16.45
C PRO A 55 -2.24 -2.02 -16.20
N LEU A 56 -2.00 -2.88 -15.22
CA LEU A 56 -0.68 -3.41 -14.92
C LEU A 56 -0.21 -4.32 -16.06
N LYS A 57 0.96 -4.00 -16.63
CA LYS A 57 1.58 -4.84 -17.67
C LYS A 57 2.64 -5.75 -17.05
N ILE A 58 2.93 -6.87 -17.71
CA ILE A 58 4.00 -7.79 -17.29
C ILE A 58 5.35 -7.06 -17.15
N SER A 59 5.65 -6.12 -18.05
CA SER A 59 6.87 -5.30 -17.99
C SER A 59 6.95 -4.43 -16.74
N ASP A 60 5.83 -4.11 -16.11
CA ASP A 60 5.79 -3.29 -14.90
C ASP A 60 6.16 -4.09 -13.65
N LEU A 61 6.18 -5.43 -13.70
CA LEU A 61 6.62 -6.26 -12.57
C LEU A 61 8.07 -5.98 -12.16
N LYS A 62 8.93 -5.59 -13.11
CA LYS A 62 10.31 -5.17 -12.81
C LYS A 62 10.39 -3.85 -12.04
N LYS A 63 9.33 -3.03 -12.10
CA LYS A 63 9.25 -1.71 -11.47
C LYS A 63 8.52 -1.73 -10.13
N LEU A 64 7.95 -2.88 -9.76
CA LEU A 64 7.31 -3.04 -8.47
C LEU A 64 8.37 -3.12 -7.36
N PRO A 65 8.05 -2.64 -6.15
CA PRO A 65 9.04 -2.54 -5.09
C PRO A 65 9.57 -3.90 -4.67
N VAL A 66 10.86 -3.94 -4.36
CA VAL A 66 11.53 -5.03 -3.66
C VAL A 66 12.04 -4.45 -2.34
N PRO A 67 11.31 -4.66 -1.23
CA PRO A 67 11.62 -3.99 0.03
C PRO A 67 12.95 -4.48 0.61
N LYS A 68 13.76 -3.56 1.14
CA LYS A 68 15.03 -3.90 1.81
C LYS A 68 14.84 -4.77 3.07
N THR A 69 13.66 -4.67 3.68
CA THR A 69 13.23 -5.50 4.82
C THR A 69 12.88 -6.94 4.41
N ASN A 70 12.87 -7.24 3.10
CA ASN A 70 12.41 -8.51 2.52
C ASN A 70 10.99 -8.89 2.97
N GLU A 71 10.16 -7.92 3.33
CA GLU A 71 8.77 -8.20 3.69
C GLU A 71 7.92 -8.48 2.46
N ASP A 72 7.14 -9.56 2.53
CA ASP A 72 6.16 -9.90 1.51
C ASP A 72 5.03 -8.87 1.43
N TYR A 73 4.46 -8.70 0.25
CA TYR A 73 3.25 -7.89 0.06
C TYR A 73 2.29 -8.53 -0.94
N ALA A 74 1.04 -8.09 -0.91
CA ALA A 74 0.06 -8.39 -1.94
C ALA A 74 -0.90 -7.23 -2.17
N PHE A 75 -1.37 -7.10 -3.42
CA PHE A 75 -2.41 -6.14 -3.78
C PHE A 75 -3.26 -6.67 -4.93
N VAL A 76 -4.47 -6.12 -5.06
CA VAL A 76 -5.40 -6.41 -6.15
C VAL A 76 -5.64 -5.16 -6.98
N GLN A 77 -5.60 -5.32 -8.30
CA GLN A 77 -6.05 -4.32 -9.25
C GLN A 77 -7.18 -4.90 -10.10
N SER A 78 -8.27 -4.18 -10.29
CA SER A 78 -9.33 -4.59 -11.23
C SER A 78 -9.77 -3.41 -12.09
N ILE A 79 -9.58 -3.50 -13.40
CA ILE A 79 -9.89 -2.44 -14.34
C ILE A 79 -10.75 -3.01 -15.47
N ASP A 80 -11.96 -2.46 -15.64
CA ASP A 80 -13.00 -3.06 -16.49
C ASP A 80 -13.19 -4.55 -16.18
N VAL A 81 -12.84 -5.40 -17.13
CA VAL A 81 -12.97 -6.86 -17.08
C VAL A 81 -11.68 -7.56 -16.64
N GLU A 82 -10.56 -6.84 -16.52
CA GLU A 82 -9.29 -7.44 -16.14
C GLU A 82 -9.06 -7.31 -14.64
N THR A 83 -8.87 -8.43 -13.94
CA THR A 83 -8.50 -8.47 -12.53
C THR A 83 -7.14 -9.11 -12.35
N ASN A 84 -6.25 -8.40 -11.67
CA ASN A 84 -4.89 -8.78 -11.35
C ASN A 84 -4.75 -8.93 -9.82
N VAL A 85 -4.23 -10.06 -9.37
CA VAL A 85 -3.64 -10.21 -8.03
C VAL A 85 -2.13 -10.25 -8.19
N VAL A 86 -1.43 -9.42 -7.41
CA VAL A 86 0.03 -9.38 -7.39
C VAL A 86 0.53 -9.76 -6.00
N ILE A 87 1.52 -10.66 -5.96
CA ILE A 87 2.12 -11.17 -4.73
C ILE A 87 3.64 -11.01 -4.84
N GLY A 88 4.23 -10.22 -3.96
CA GLY A 88 5.68 -10.17 -3.73
C GLY A 88 6.08 -11.11 -2.61
N LYS A 89 6.95 -12.09 -2.89
CA LYS A 89 7.52 -13.01 -1.90
C LYS A 89 9.03 -12.81 -1.82
N PHE A 90 9.50 -12.38 -0.66
CA PHE A 90 10.90 -12.03 -0.40
C PHE A 90 11.43 -12.61 0.92
N LYS A 91 10.57 -12.94 1.89
CA LYS A 91 10.99 -13.42 3.21
C LYS A 91 11.73 -14.75 3.17
N ALA A 92 11.33 -15.66 2.28
CA ALA A 92 11.85 -17.01 2.23
C ALA A 92 12.08 -17.48 0.79
N GLY A 93 13.20 -18.17 0.57
CA GLY A 93 13.52 -18.80 -0.71
C GLY A 93 13.90 -17.81 -1.82
N GLN A 94 13.45 -18.11 -3.04
CA GLN A 94 13.75 -17.30 -4.21
C GLN A 94 12.85 -16.06 -4.25
N ARG A 95 13.46 -14.87 -4.31
CA ARG A 95 12.72 -13.60 -4.35
C ARG A 95 11.96 -13.46 -5.66
N GLU A 96 10.65 -13.35 -5.58
CA GLU A 96 9.78 -13.31 -6.76
C GLU A 96 8.59 -12.36 -6.60
N ILE A 97 8.13 -11.85 -7.74
CA ILE A 97 6.86 -11.12 -7.85
C ILE A 97 5.98 -11.91 -8.83
N THR A 98 4.83 -12.35 -8.35
CA THR A 98 3.85 -13.13 -9.13
C THR A 98 2.69 -12.24 -9.52
N LEU A 99 2.37 -12.21 -10.82
CA LEU A 99 1.13 -11.68 -11.37
C LEU A 99 0.19 -12.85 -11.68
N ILE A 100 -1.02 -12.79 -11.14
CA ILE A 100 -2.12 -13.73 -11.39
C ILE A 100 -3.26 -12.89 -12.01
N GLN A 101 -3.69 -13.23 -13.21
CA GLN A 101 -4.63 -12.42 -13.97
C GLN A 101 -5.83 -13.25 -14.46
N ASP A 102 -7.01 -12.69 -14.25
CA ASP A 102 -8.29 -13.00 -14.89
C ASP A 102 -8.57 -11.87 -15.89
N ARG A 103 -8.79 -12.20 -17.18
CA ARG A 103 -8.93 -11.19 -18.24
C ARG A 103 -10.37 -10.81 -18.57
N ASN A 104 -11.35 -11.52 -18.02
CA ASN A 104 -12.75 -11.36 -18.38
C ASN A 104 -13.68 -11.21 -17.16
N SER A 105 -13.13 -11.16 -15.93
CA SER A 105 -13.86 -11.06 -14.67
C SER A 105 -14.80 -12.24 -14.44
N ASP A 106 -14.48 -13.42 -15.00
CA ASP A 106 -15.26 -14.64 -14.81
C ASP A 106 -14.77 -15.50 -13.62
N GLY A 107 -13.75 -15.02 -12.91
CA GLY A 107 -13.14 -15.70 -11.75
C GLY A 107 -12.04 -16.69 -12.12
N LYS A 108 -11.84 -17.00 -13.41
CA LYS A 108 -10.88 -18.02 -13.85
C LYS A 108 -9.56 -17.36 -14.21
N VAL A 109 -8.49 -17.95 -13.69
CA VAL A 109 -7.14 -17.45 -13.94
C VAL A 109 -6.71 -17.79 -15.37
N ASP A 110 -6.46 -16.77 -16.19
CA ASP A 110 -5.99 -16.92 -17.56
C ASP A 110 -4.47 -16.87 -17.69
N LEU A 111 -3.81 -16.16 -16.78
CA LEU A 111 -2.38 -15.93 -16.83
C LEU A 111 -1.76 -15.95 -15.44
N VAL A 112 -0.63 -16.64 -15.32
CA VAL A 112 0.28 -16.54 -14.17
C VAL A 112 1.68 -16.30 -14.69
N VAL A 113 2.29 -15.20 -14.24
CA VAL A 113 3.68 -14.85 -14.56
C VAL A 113 4.44 -14.57 -13.28
N ARG A 114 5.62 -15.18 -13.15
CA ARG A 114 6.57 -14.88 -12.08
C ARG A 114 7.74 -14.10 -12.64
N TYR A 115 8.09 -13.03 -11.96
CA TYR A 115 9.35 -12.32 -12.15
C TYR A 115 10.29 -12.71 -11.01
N PHE A 116 11.39 -13.38 -11.33
CA PHE A 116 12.44 -13.72 -10.37
C PHE A 116 13.45 -12.58 -10.28
N VAL A 117 13.43 -11.88 -9.16
CA VAL A 117 14.16 -10.62 -8.96
C VAL A 117 15.66 -10.82 -9.12
N ASP A 118 16.21 -11.85 -8.47
CA ASP A 118 17.67 -12.07 -8.42
C ASP A 118 18.27 -12.51 -9.76
N ARG A 119 17.44 -13.05 -10.65
CA ARG A 119 17.85 -13.58 -11.96
C ARG A 119 17.39 -12.70 -13.12
N ASP A 120 16.71 -11.60 -12.83
CA ASP A 120 16.05 -10.72 -13.80
C ASP A 120 15.32 -11.48 -14.92
N SER A 121 14.50 -12.47 -14.54
CA SER A 121 13.86 -13.38 -15.51
C SER A 121 12.39 -13.62 -15.25
N PHE A 122 11.65 -13.87 -16.31
CA PHE A 122 10.23 -14.22 -16.25
C PHE A 122 10.01 -15.71 -16.45
N LYS A 123 9.03 -16.26 -15.73
CA LYS A 123 8.52 -17.61 -15.93
C LYS A 123 7.01 -17.59 -16.01
N TYR A 124 6.48 -18.20 -17.05
CA TYR A 124 5.06 -18.32 -17.31
C TYR A 124 4.56 -19.69 -16.85
N SER A 125 3.40 -19.73 -16.22
CA SER A 125 2.74 -21.01 -15.94
C SER A 125 2.16 -21.58 -17.23
N ALA A 126 2.45 -22.86 -17.50
CA ALA A 126 1.86 -23.56 -18.63
C ALA A 126 0.39 -23.97 -18.37
N ARG A 127 -0.04 -24.01 -17.09
CA ARG A 127 -1.40 -24.39 -16.69
C ARG A 127 -1.90 -23.48 -15.55
N PRO A 128 -2.14 -22.18 -15.82
CA PRO A 128 -2.54 -21.21 -14.81
C PRO A 128 -3.72 -21.65 -13.94
N ARG A 129 -4.77 -22.19 -14.57
CA ARG A 129 -6.00 -22.66 -13.91
C ARG A 129 -5.83 -23.86 -12.98
N ASN A 130 -4.80 -24.68 -13.22
CA ASN A 130 -4.49 -25.82 -12.35
C ASN A 130 -3.69 -25.38 -11.13
N GLU A 131 -2.88 -24.33 -11.30
CA GLU A 131 -2.03 -23.80 -10.26
C GLU A 131 -2.79 -22.88 -9.30
N PHE A 132 -3.72 -22.10 -9.85
CA PHE A 132 -4.64 -21.24 -9.12
C PHE A 132 -6.06 -21.55 -9.60
N THR A 133 -6.77 -22.33 -8.79
CA THR A 133 -8.20 -22.58 -9.01
C THR A 133 -9.01 -21.31 -8.80
N GLU A 134 -10.25 -21.31 -9.27
CA GLU A 134 -11.19 -20.21 -9.09
C GLU A 134 -11.40 -19.88 -7.61
N GLU A 135 -11.53 -20.90 -6.76
CA GLU A 135 -11.69 -20.74 -5.31
C GLU A 135 -10.45 -20.12 -4.67
N LYS A 136 -9.25 -20.56 -5.09
CA LYS A 136 -8.00 -20.00 -4.57
C LYS A 136 -7.84 -18.54 -4.98
N PHE A 137 -8.14 -18.21 -6.24
CA PHE A 137 -8.06 -16.84 -6.72
C PHE A 137 -9.08 -15.92 -6.02
N LYS A 138 -10.31 -16.41 -5.83
CA LYS A 138 -11.33 -15.75 -5.02
C LYS A 138 -10.84 -15.48 -3.59
N LYS A 139 -10.32 -16.50 -2.91
CA LYS A 139 -9.82 -16.39 -1.53
C LYS A 139 -8.68 -15.37 -1.41
N MET A 140 -7.76 -15.29 -2.38
CA MET A 140 -6.71 -14.26 -2.39
C MET A 140 -7.28 -12.84 -2.49
N LYS A 141 -8.28 -12.62 -3.36
CA LYS A 141 -8.96 -11.31 -3.45
C LYS A 141 -9.63 -10.96 -2.14
N GLU A 142 -10.34 -11.90 -1.53
CA GLU A 142 -10.99 -11.73 -0.23
C GLU A 142 -9.98 -11.42 0.88
N ASP A 143 -8.84 -12.12 0.91
CA ASP A 143 -7.79 -11.85 1.90
C ASP A 143 -7.23 -10.44 1.76
N ILE A 144 -6.98 -9.97 0.53
CA ILE A 144 -6.52 -8.60 0.27
C ILE A 144 -7.57 -7.57 0.70
N LEU A 145 -8.83 -7.77 0.30
CA LEU A 145 -9.95 -6.88 0.62
C LEU A 145 -10.22 -6.81 2.12
N ASN A 146 -9.94 -7.88 2.87
CA ASN A 146 -10.15 -7.94 4.31
C ASN A 146 -8.87 -7.73 5.14
N GLY A 147 -7.71 -7.51 4.49
CA GLY A 147 -6.44 -7.34 5.18
C GLY A 147 -5.94 -8.59 5.92
N LYS A 148 -6.36 -9.78 5.50
CA LYS A 148 -6.01 -11.07 6.13
C LYS A 148 -4.68 -11.60 5.58
N GLN A 149 -3.81 -12.03 6.48
CA GLN A 149 -2.49 -12.59 6.16
C GLN A 149 -2.53 -14.12 6.21
N ASP A 150 -3.16 -14.73 5.20
CA ASP A 150 -3.37 -16.19 5.10
C ASP A 150 -2.68 -16.73 3.83
N GLU A 151 -3.34 -16.67 2.66
CA GLU A 151 -2.72 -17.06 1.38
C GLU A 151 -1.73 -16.02 0.84
N VAL A 152 -1.91 -14.76 1.26
CA VAL A 152 -1.22 -13.56 0.75
C VAL A 152 -0.93 -12.57 1.89
N ASN A 153 -0.10 -11.57 1.64
CA ASN A 153 0.35 -10.60 2.65
C ASN A 153 -0.08 -9.16 2.33
N PRO A 154 -1.36 -8.79 2.43
CA PRO A 154 -1.82 -7.43 2.14
C PRO A 154 -1.53 -6.44 3.29
N ASN A 155 -1.81 -5.16 3.05
CA ASN A 155 -2.00 -4.19 4.14
C ASN A 155 -3.19 -4.61 5.03
N LYS A 156 -3.05 -4.42 6.35
CA LYS A 156 -4.08 -4.81 7.33
C LYS A 156 -5.25 -3.83 7.41
N GLU A 157 -5.04 -2.56 7.06
CA GLU A 157 -6.05 -1.51 7.06
C GLU A 157 -6.95 -1.68 5.83
N ALA A 158 -8.02 -2.45 6.01
CA ALA A 158 -8.92 -2.89 4.95
C ALA A 158 -10.39 -2.78 5.41
N ILE A 159 -11.31 -3.59 4.87
CA ILE A 159 -12.76 -3.45 5.08
C ILE A 159 -13.17 -3.25 6.54
N GLU A 160 -12.68 -4.07 7.48
CA GLU A 160 -13.07 -3.94 8.88
C GLU A 160 -12.60 -2.62 9.51
N TYR A 161 -11.42 -2.13 9.10
CA TYR A 161 -10.93 -0.82 9.53
C TYR A 161 -11.79 0.32 8.95
N ILE A 162 -12.19 0.20 7.69
CA ILE A 162 -13.09 1.16 7.03
C ILE A 162 -14.42 1.25 7.78
N LYS A 163 -15.01 0.11 8.15
CA LYS A 163 -16.27 0.06 8.92
C LYS A 163 -16.15 0.76 10.28
N VAL A 164 -15.01 0.61 10.97
CA VAL A 164 -14.76 1.34 12.22
C VAL A 164 -14.71 2.84 11.98
N LEU A 165 -13.98 3.30 10.94
CA LEU A 165 -13.91 4.72 10.61
C LEU A 165 -15.27 5.30 10.21
N GLN A 166 -16.12 4.52 9.52
CA GLN A 166 -17.46 4.95 9.11
C GLN A 166 -18.37 5.31 10.30
N GLN A 167 -18.15 4.71 11.48
CA GLN A 167 -18.92 5.03 12.68
C GLN A 167 -18.73 6.48 13.15
N ASN A 168 -17.68 7.15 12.68
CA ASN A 168 -17.48 8.58 12.86
C ASN A 168 -17.85 9.34 11.57
N SER A 169 -18.98 10.04 11.59
CA SER A 169 -19.49 10.82 10.45
C SER A 169 -18.50 11.86 9.92
N ASP A 170 -17.61 12.39 10.75
CA ASP A 170 -16.60 13.38 10.32
C ASP A 170 -15.53 12.76 9.41
N ARG A 171 -15.37 11.44 9.48
CA ARG A 171 -14.46 10.66 8.64
C ARG A 171 -15.10 10.20 7.34
N VAL A 172 -16.38 10.51 7.11
CA VAL A 172 -17.13 10.12 5.90
C VAL A 172 -17.50 11.36 5.09
N ARG A 173 -17.25 11.32 3.78
CA ARG A 173 -17.62 12.37 2.83
C ARG A 173 -18.24 11.74 1.58
N ARG A 174 -19.21 12.42 0.97
CA ARG A 174 -19.71 12.00 -0.35
C ARG A 174 -18.60 12.12 -1.39
N TRP A 175 -18.54 11.14 -2.28
CA TRP A 175 -17.59 11.12 -3.39
C TRP A 175 -18.21 10.39 -4.59
N LYS A 176 -18.46 11.12 -5.68
CA LYS A 176 -19.24 10.61 -6.83
C LYS A 176 -20.57 10.01 -6.34
N ASN A 177 -20.93 8.83 -6.84
CA ASN A 177 -22.09 8.04 -6.44
C ASN A 177 -21.78 7.09 -5.27
N GLY A 178 -20.85 7.48 -4.40
CA GLY A 178 -20.47 6.72 -3.23
C GLY A 178 -19.81 7.62 -2.19
N PHE A 179 -18.76 7.12 -1.55
CA PHE A 179 -18.16 7.80 -0.42
C PHE A 179 -16.64 7.70 -0.42
N ARG A 180 -16.06 8.67 0.28
CA ARG A 180 -14.71 8.67 0.78
C ARG A 180 -14.76 8.48 2.29
N VAL A 181 -13.98 7.55 2.81
CA VAL A 181 -13.70 7.40 4.24
C VAL A 181 -12.21 7.67 4.44
N PHE A 182 -11.85 8.50 5.41
CA PHE A 182 -10.46 8.95 5.56
C PHE A 182 -10.05 9.05 7.04
N LEU A 183 -8.75 9.00 7.29
CA LEU A 183 -8.15 9.24 8.60
C LEU A 183 -7.08 10.31 8.46
N LEU A 184 -7.17 11.34 9.30
CA LEU A 184 -6.15 12.38 9.44
C LEU A 184 -5.19 12.03 10.56
N ASP A 185 -3.97 12.53 10.49
CA ASP A 185 -3.03 12.47 11.60
C ASP A 185 -3.58 13.27 12.80
N PRO A 186 -3.63 12.69 14.01
CA PRO A 186 -4.03 13.44 15.20
C PRO A 186 -3.08 14.59 15.54
N ASP A 187 -1.80 14.49 15.15
CA ASP A 187 -0.79 15.52 15.43
C ASP A 187 -0.70 16.58 14.30
N ASP A 188 -1.31 16.29 13.14
CA ASP A 188 -1.35 17.18 11.97
C ASP A 188 -2.62 16.91 11.15
N GLU A 189 -3.68 17.66 11.45
CA GLU A 189 -4.98 17.51 10.77
C GLU A 189 -4.95 17.85 9.27
N THR A 190 -3.84 18.38 8.75
CA THR A 190 -3.65 18.59 7.30
C THR A 190 -3.08 17.36 6.59
N SER A 191 -2.53 16.40 7.35
CA SER A 191 -1.95 15.17 6.84
C SER A 191 -2.96 14.03 6.82
N GLU A 192 -3.26 13.52 5.63
CA GLU A 192 -4.11 12.33 5.47
C GLU A 192 -3.28 11.06 5.63
N GLN A 193 -3.55 10.32 6.70
CA GLN A 193 -2.89 9.05 6.95
C GLN A 193 -3.41 7.95 6.02
N MET A 194 -4.74 7.92 5.83
CA MET A 194 -5.44 6.89 5.07
C MET A 194 -6.62 7.46 4.29
N ASN A 195 -6.87 6.89 3.13
CA ASN A 195 -7.96 7.24 2.25
C ASN A 195 -8.59 5.98 1.64
N PHE A 196 -9.91 5.87 1.77
CA PHE A 196 -10.68 4.77 1.21
C PHE A 196 -11.78 5.35 0.33
N PHE A 197 -11.75 5.03 -0.96
CA PHE A 197 -12.72 5.51 -1.93
C PHE A 197 -13.53 4.35 -2.46
N PHE A 198 -14.85 4.48 -2.47
CA PHE A 198 -15.73 3.47 -3.03
C PHE A 198 -16.96 4.12 -3.68
N SER A 199 -17.21 3.82 -4.94
CA SER A 199 -18.37 4.32 -5.68
C SER A 199 -18.83 3.34 -6.75
N LEU A 200 -20.12 3.41 -7.10
CA LEU A 200 -20.70 2.59 -8.17
C LEU A 200 -21.27 3.47 -9.26
N SER A 201 -21.12 3.02 -10.50
CA SER A 201 -21.84 3.59 -11.63
C SER A 201 -22.19 2.51 -12.65
N ASN A 202 -22.83 2.91 -13.75
CA ASN A 202 -23.15 1.99 -14.85
C ASN A 202 -21.89 1.39 -15.50
N SER A 203 -20.71 2.02 -15.36
CA SER A 203 -19.45 1.47 -15.89
C SER A 203 -18.88 0.34 -15.02
N GLY A 204 -19.17 0.32 -13.71
CA GLY A 204 -18.63 -0.64 -12.76
C GLY A 204 -18.35 -0.02 -11.39
N ALA A 205 -17.53 -0.71 -10.59
CA ALA A 205 -17.09 -0.26 -9.28
C ALA A 205 -15.73 0.45 -9.32
N ASP A 206 -15.67 1.59 -8.64
CA ASP A 206 -14.42 2.24 -8.24
C ASP A 206 -14.18 1.88 -6.77
N LEU A 207 -13.04 1.26 -6.45
CA LEU A 207 -12.66 0.86 -5.08
C LEU A 207 -11.16 1.04 -4.87
N VAL A 208 -10.75 1.89 -3.92
CA VAL A 208 -9.34 2.14 -3.61
C VAL A 208 -9.11 2.16 -2.11
N PHE A 209 -8.12 1.39 -1.65
CA PHE A 209 -7.62 1.43 -0.28
C PHE A 209 -6.21 2.01 -0.30
N GLU A 210 -6.08 3.27 0.10
CA GLU A 210 -4.84 4.02 0.09
C GLU A 210 -4.36 4.27 1.52
N LEU A 211 -3.10 3.91 1.75
CA LEU A 211 -2.38 4.12 2.99
C LEU A 211 -1.12 4.93 2.67
N ASN A 212 -1.03 6.14 3.22
CA ASN A 212 0.14 7.00 3.03
C ASN A 212 1.25 6.63 4.00
N TYR A 213 0.89 6.39 5.26
CA TYR A 213 1.82 5.94 6.30
C TYR A 213 1.09 5.34 7.51
N ARG A 214 1.84 4.65 8.37
CA ARG A 214 1.42 4.20 9.70
C ARG A 214 2.31 4.85 10.75
N ASN A 215 1.74 5.20 11.89
CA ASN A 215 2.53 5.60 13.05
C ASN A 215 2.96 4.35 13.82
N GLN A 216 4.27 4.17 13.98
CA GLN A 216 4.86 3.17 14.87
C GLN A 216 5.62 3.90 15.98
N GLY A 217 4.94 4.08 17.11
CA GLY A 217 5.39 5.02 18.14
C GLY A 217 5.41 6.43 17.57
N VAL A 218 6.55 7.10 17.66
CA VAL A 218 6.77 8.47 17.13
C VAL A 218 7.20 8.50 15.66
N THR A 219 7.38 7.34 15.03
CA THR A 219 7.91 7.25 13.66
C THR A 219 6.78 7.01 12.67
N ARG A 220 6.74 7.82 11.60
CA ARG A 220 5.90 7.57 10.43
C ARG A 220 6.59 6.57 9.50
N MET A 221 5.91 5.47 9.18
CA MET A 221 6.39 4.46 8.25
C MET A 221 5.49 4.37 7.03
N SER A 222 6.05 4.54 5.83
CA SER A 222 5.32 4.27 4.59
C SER A 222 5.11 2.76 4.40
N PRO A 223 3.94 2.32 3.91
CA PRO A 223 3.77 0.93 3.53
C PRO A 223 4.61 0.59 2.29
N ILE A 224 4.88 -0.70 2.07
CA ILE A 224 5.59 -1.16 0.86
C ILE A 224 4.74 -0.88 -0.39
N ILE A 225 3.44 -1.08 -0.26
CA ILE A 225 2.44 -0.76 -1.27
C ILE A 225 1.41 0.17 -0.64
N ASN A 226 1.31 1.40 -1.15
CA ASN A 226 0.34 2.37 -0.66
C ASN A 226 -1.10 1.97 -0.99
N GLN A 227 -1.31 1.30 -2.13
CA GLN A 227 -2.63 0.89 -2.61
C GLN A 227 -2.76 -0.61 -2.67
N SER A 228 -3.26 -1.23 -1.59
CA SER A 228 -3.49 -2.68 -1.55
C SER A 228 -4.69 -3.09 -2.40
N VAL A 229 -5.62 -2.18 -2.65
CA VAL A 229 -6.78 -2.35 -3.53
C VAL A 229 -6.84 -1.16 -4.48
N TYR A 230 -6.88 -1.43 -5.78
CA TYR A 230 -6.98 -0.41 -6.81
C TYR A 230 -7.90 -0.84 -7.95
N CYS A 231 -9.16 -0.40 -7.91
CA CYS A 231 -10.17 -0.81 -8.87
C CYS A 231 -10.79 0.39 -9.57
N LYS A 232 -10.90 0.31 -10.91
CA LYS A 232 -11.46 1.35 -11.76
C LYS A 232 -12.50 0.76 -12.71
N ASP A 233 -13.74 1.22 -12.64
CA ASP A 233 -14.83 0.71 -13.48
C ASP A 233 -14.89 -0.83 -13.48
N SER A 234 -14.55 -1.45 -12.33
CA SER A 234 -14.37 -2.89 -12.21
C SER A 234 -15.70 -3.62 -12.39
N LYS A 235 -15.65 -4.70 -13.15
CA LYS A 235 -16.74 -5.66 -13.39
C LYS A 235 -16.54 -6.95 -12.61
N ASP A 236 -15.48 -7.05 -11.81
CA ASP A 236 -15.23 -8.20 -10.96
C ASP A 236 -16.38 -8.36 -9.95
N PRO A 237 -17.07 -9.52 -9.91
CA PRO A 237 -18.25 -9.69 -9.07
C PRO A 237 -17.98 -9.43 -7.58
N ILE A 238 -16.79 -9.79 -7.08
CA ILE A 238 -16.44 -9.61 -5.67
C ILE A 238 -16.23 -8.13 -5.36
N ILE A 239 -15.54 -7.41 -6.26
CA ILE A 239 -15.32 -5.97 -6.10
C ILE A 239 -16.65 -5.21 -6.14
N LEU A 240 -17.55 -5.59 -7.05
CA LEU A 240 -18.90 -5.02 -7.14
C LEU A 240 -19.69 -5.25 -5.84
N GLU A 241 -19.67 -6.46 -5.30
CA GLU A 241 -20.38 -6.82 -4.06
C GLU A 241 -19.84 -6.04 -2.85
N VAL A 242 -18.52 -6.04 -2.66
CA VAL A 242 -17.86 -5.31 -1.56
C VAL A 242 -18.15 -3.82 -1.66
N THR A 243 -18.07 -3.23 -2.86
CA THR A 243 -18.34 -1.81 -3.07
C THR A 243 -19.79 -1.46 -2.73
N LYS A 244 -20.76 -2.28 -3.15
CA LYS A 244 -22.18 -2.11 -2.77
C LYS A 244 -22.37 -2.13 -1.26
N GLN A 245 -21.72 -3.06 -0.57
CA GLN A 245 -21.83 -3.19 0.87
C GLN A 245 -21.24 -1.97 1.59
N LEU A 246 -20.03 -1.54 1.22
CA LEU A 246 -19.39 -0.36 1.81
C LEU A 246 -20.22 0.92 1.61
N ILE A 247 -20.83 1.11 0.43
CA ILE A 247 -21.74 2.23 0.17
C ILE A 247 -22.96 2.17 1.09
N LYS A 248 -23.59 1.00 1.23
CA LYS A 248 -24.75 0.81 2.11
C LYS A 248 -24.41 1.11 3.56
N ASP A 249 -23.25 0.66 4.03
CA ASP A 249 -22.79 0.87 5.40
C ASP A 249 -22.51 2.36 5.67
N ALA A 250 -21.79 3.03 4.76
CA ALA A 250 -21.46 4.45 4.87
C ALA A 250 -22.69 5.38 4.81
N ALA A 251 -23.74 5.00 4.07
CA ALA A 251 -24.95 5.81 3.94
C ALA A 251 -25.65 6.09 5.27
N ASN A 252 -25.44 5.25 6.29
CA ASN A 252 -26.03 5.42 7.62
C ASN A 252 -25.37 6.55 8.43
N PHE A 253 -24.21 7.04 8.02
CA PHE A 253 -23.37 7.95 8.80
C PHE A 253 -23.13 9.30 8.11
N VAL A 254 -23.70 9.50 6.92
CA VAL A 254 -23.66 10.81 6.27
C VAL A 254 -24.83 11.64 6.76
N PRO A 255 -24.60 12.86 7.30
CA PRO A 255 -25.68 13.74 7.68
C PRO A 255 -26.61 13.96 6.49
N VAL A 256 -27.92 13.79 6.70
CA VAL A 256 -28.90 14.28 5.74
C VAL A 256 -28.72 15.79 5.73
N SER A 257 -28.30 16.35 4.60
CA SER A 257 -28.35 17.79 4.40
C SER A 257 -29.82 18.18 4.36
N ASP A 258 -30.28 18.88 5.40
CA ASP A 258 -31.56 19.61 5.40
C ASP A 258 -31.61 20.65 4.27
#